data_AF-A0A1R2B8S5-F1
#
_entry.id   AF-A0A1R2B8S5-F1
#
_cell.length_a   1.000
_cell.length_b   1.000
_cell.length_c   1.000
_cell.angle_alpha   90.00
_cell.angle_beta   90.00
_cell.angle_gamma   90.00
#
_symmetry.space_group_name_H-M   'P 1'
#
loop_
_entity.id
_entity.type
_entity.pdbx_description
1 polymer ?
#
loop_
_entity_poly.entity_id
_entity_poly.type
_entity_poly.pdbx_seq_one_letter_code
_entity_poly.pdbx_strand_id
1 'polypeptide(L)'
;MIIKQELENISFYEKLAFYALAIGEFAILLLYRLLCLVYYCIFRLFLPLRDVIRKPSPSSPFQKLKSQRRSKKILLLDLDGTLIYTSPRPMDKAAKISVNGKTIFVNKRPNLEKFIEEAHKMYTLGVYTSSIEDYADKIVKIIELEKVIPKKMRFYRNNCENVRGDYRKRVSKIEADLRNVLLLDNRPEMVADRKNTLGIRSWNGEEGDEELLRSLEKLRKMYLCDDVRMHL
;
A
#
# COMPACT_ATOMS: atom_id res chain seq x y z
N MET A 1 2.89 4.16 -56.01
CA MET A 1 3.44 3.18 -56.97
C MET A 1 4.96 3.30 -57.15
N ILE A 2 5.68 4.06 -56.31
CA ILE A 2 7.15 4.24 -56.41
C ILE A 2 7.90 3.31 -55.43
N ILE A 3 7.34 3.02 -54.25
CA ILE A 3 7.97 2.15 -53.24
C ILE A 3 8.05 0.66 -53.68
N LYS A 4 7.12 0.19 -54.54
CA LYS A 4 7.17 -1.19 -55.06
C LYS A 4 8.28 -1.41 -56.09
N GLN A 5 8.78 -0.35 -56.73
CA GLN A 5 9.78 -0.45 -57.80
C GLN A 5 11.22 -0.37 -57.27
N GLU A 6 11.43 0.20 -56.08
CA GLU A 6 12.75 0.22 -55.43
C GLU A 6 13.12 -1.09 -54.72
N LEU A 7 12.14 -1.90 -54.30
CA LEU A 7 12.39 -3.20 -53.65
C LEU A 7 12.78 -4.34 -54.63
N GLU A 8 12.56 -4.15 -55.94
CA GLU A 8 12.97 -5.11 -56.97
C GLU A 8 14.42 -4.93 -57.43
N ASN A 9 15.04 -3.76 -57.17
CA ASN A 9 16.44 -3.48 -57.51
C ASN A 9 17.45 -3.71 -56.37
N ILE A 10 16.99 -4.15 -55.21
CA ILE A 10 17.86 -4.55 -54.10
C ILE A 10 18.47 -5.90 -54.46
N SER A 11 19.81 -5.95 -54.51
CA SER A 11 20.51 -7.17 -54.92
C SER A 11 20.15 -8.32 -53.99
N PHE A 12 20.18 -9.55 -54.51
CA PHE A 12 19.89 -10.75 -53.71
C PHE A 12 20.67 -10.78 -52.37
N TYR A 13 21.91 -10.27 -52.37
CA TYR A 13 22.77 -10.19 -51.19
C TYR A 13 22.28 -9.21 -50.13
N GLU A 14 21.66 -8.09 -50.51
CA GLU A 14 21.13 -7.10 -49.58
C GLU A 14 19.82 -7.59 -48.92
N LYS A 15 18.98 -8.31 -49.66
CA LYS A 15 17.81 -9.02 -49.08
C LYS A 15 18.26 -10.08 -48.08
N LEU A 16 19.30 -10.85 -48.43
CA LEU A 16 19.87 -11.87 -47.55
C LEU A 16 20.46 -11.26 -46.28
N ALA A 17 21.13 -10.11 -46.37
CA ALA A 17 21.67 -9.38 -45.23
C ALA A 17 20.55 -8.90 -44.27
N PHE A 18 19.43 -8.42 -44.81
CA PHE A 18 18.29 -7.97 -44.01
C PHE A 18 17.63 -9.13 -43.23
N TYR A 19 17.45 -10.29 -43.88
CA TYR A 19 16.95 -11.49 -43.21
C TYR A 19 17.94 -12.02 -42.15
N ALA A 20 19.24 -11.99 -42.43
CA ALA A 20 20.26 -12.40 -41.47
C ALA A 20 20.28 -11.51 -40.22
N LEU A 21 20.12 -10.19 -40.37
CA LEU A 21 20.01 -9.24 -39.26
C LEU A 21 18.74 -9.50 -38.42
N ALA A 22 17.59 -9.68 -39.07
CA ALA A 22 16.33 -9.94 -38.37
C ALA A 22 16.36 -11.28 -37.60
N ILE A 23 16.93 -12.33 -38.18
CA ILE A 23 17.12 -13.63 -37.50
C ILE A 23 18.09 -13.48 -36.32
N GLY A 24 19.14 -12.68 -36.47
CA GLY A 24 20.10 -12.36 -35.41
C GLY A 24 19.44 -11.67 -34.21
N GLU A 25 18.60 -10.67 -34.43
CA GLU A 25 17.89 -9.97 -33.34
C GLU A 25 16.94 -10.89 -32.57
N PHE A 26 16.20 -11.75 -33.28
CA PHE A 26 15.33 -12.74 -32.64
C PHE A 26 16.15 -13.77 -31.84
N ALA A 27 17.27 -14.25 -32.38
CA ALA A 27 18.15 -15.17 -31.69
C ALA A 27 18.75 -14.55 -30.41
N ILE A 28 19.14 -13.27 -30.45
CA ILE A 28 19.66 -12.53 -29.29
C ILE A 28 18.58 -12.39 -28.20
N LEU A 29 17.35 -12.04 -28.56
CA LEU A 29 16.24 -11.94 -27.60
C LEU A 29 15.91 -13.30 -26.96
N LEU A 30 15.97 -14.38 -27.74
CA LEU A 30 15.73 -15.73 -27.24
C LEU A 30 16.84 -16.17 -26.28
N LEU A 31 18.10 -15.89 -26.61
CA LEU A 31 19.26 -16.16 -25.76
C LEU A 31 19.18 -15.35 -24.46
N TYR A 32 18.81 -14.06 -24.52
CA TYR A 32 18.63 -13.23 -23.33
C TYR A 32 17.53 -13.76 -22.40
N ARG A 33 16.40 -14.21 -22.95
CA ARG A 33 15.33 -14.84 -22.16
C ARG A 33 15.78 -16.14 -21.49
N LEU A 34 16.54 -16.98 -22.19
CA LEU A 34 17.12 -18.20 -21.63
C LEU A 34 18.12 -17.89 -20.52
N LEU A 35 19.00 -16.90 -20.71
CA LEU A 35 19.95 -16.47 -19.69
C LEU A 35 19.25 -15.90 -18.45
N CYS A 36 18.19 -15.11 -18.63
CA CYS A 36 17.36 -14.61 -17.52
C CYS A 36 16.66 -15.74 -16.76
N LEU A 37 16.16 -16.77 -17.46
CA LEU A 37 15.55 -17.95 -16.84
C LEU A 37 16.58 -18.77 -16.06
N VAL A 38 17.76 -18.99 -16.62
CA VAL A 38 18.87 -19.68 -15.94
C VAL A 38 19.31 -18.90 -14.71
N TYR A 39 19.49 -17.57 -14.83
CA TYR A 39 19.81 -16.70 -13.71
C TYR A 39 18.72 -16.75 -12.63
N TYR A 40 17.44 -16.74 -13.01
CA TYR A 40 16.33 -16.87 -12.07
C TYR A 40 16.32 -18.24 -11.36
N CYS A 41 16.60 -19.33 -12.07
CA CYS A 41 16.67 -20.67 -11.50
C CYS A 41 17.87 -20.81 -10.54
N ILE A 42 19.02 -20.25 -10.90
CA ILE A 42 20.21 -20.19 -10.05
C ILE A 42 19.91 -19.34 -8.81
N PHE A 43 19.33 -18.13 -8.97
CA PHE A 43 18.94 -17.28 -7.85
C PHE A 43 17.97 -17.98 -6.90
N ARG A 44 17.04 -18.79 -7.42
CA ARG A 44 16.13 -19.63 -6.63
C ARG A 44 16.85 -20.78 -5.90
N LEU A 45 17.88 -21.37 -6.49
CA LEU A 45 18.71 -22.42 -5.85
C LEU A 45 19.60 -21.85 -4.73
N PHE A 46 19.99 -20.58 -4.82
CA PHE A 46 20.84 -19.90 -3.84
C PHE A 46 20.08 -19.01 -2.85
N LEU A 47 18.73 -19.08 -2.81
CA LEU A 47 17.98 -18.53 -1.68
C LEU A 47 18.34 -19.37 -0.44
N PRO A 48 18.90 -18.77 0.63
CA PRO A 48 19.24 -19.53 1.82
C PRO A 48 17.95 -20.04 2.46
N LEU A 49 17.78 -21.37 2.49
CA LEU A 49 16.85 -22.07 3.38
C LEU A 49 17.28 -21.80 4.82
N ARG A 50 16.92 -20.65 5.37
CA ARG A 50 16.93 -20.42 6.82
C ARG A 50 15.65 -21.00 7.40
N ASP A 51 15.62 -22.32 7.49
CA ASP A 51 14.79 -23.04 8.45
C ASP A 51 15.68 -24.07 9.14
N VAL A 52 16.39 -23.59 10.16
CA VAL A 52 17.16 -24.42 11.08
C VAL A 52 16.17 -25.28 11.87
N ILE A 53 16.27 -26.59 11.62
CA ILE A 53 15.66 -27.69 12.36
C ILE A 53 15.76 -27.41 13.87
N ARG A 54 14.64 -27.08 14.52
CA ARG A 54 14.49 -27.20 15.98
C ARG A 54 13.62 -28.44 16.24
N LYS A 55 14.21 -29.47 16.84
CA LYS A 55 13.42 -30.61 17.38
C LYS A 55 12.53 -30.07 18.52
N PRO A 56 11.20 -30.28 18.50
CA PRO A 56 10.38 -29.90 19.64
C PRO A 56 10.41 -30.97 20.73
N SER A 57 10.56 -30.52 21.97
CA SER A 57 10.25 -31.28 23.18
C SER A 57 8.74 -31.59 23.24
N PRO A 58 8.30 -32.68 23.89
CA PRO A 58 6.88 -32.99 24.00
C PRO A 58 6.20 -32.02 24.97
N SER A 59 5.52 -31.00 24.43
CA SER A 59 4.68 -30.09 25.21
C SER A 59 3.19 -30.36 24.99
N SER A 60 2.42 -30.02 26.03
CA SER A 60 1.09 -30.55 26.32
C SER A 60 0.01 -30.25 25.26
N PRO A 61 -1.12 -31.01 25.25
CA PRO A 61 -2.20 -30.89 24.27
C PRO A 61 -2.80 -29.49 24.11
N PHE A 62 -2.61 -28.59 25.08
CA PHE A 62 -3.11 -27.20 25.04
C PHE A 62 -2.30 -26.26 24.12
N GLN A 63 -1.11 -26.64 23.65
CA GLN A 63 -0.33 -25.84 22.69
C GLN A 63 -0.74 -26.05 21.21
N LYS A 64 -1.56 -27.07 20.92
CA LYS A 64 -1.93 -27.47 19.55
C LYS A 64 -2.93 -26.53 18.82
N LEU A 65 -3.44 -25.49 19.49
CA LEU A 65 -4.41 -24.54 18.89
C LEU A 65 -3.76 -23.27 18.29
N LYS A 66 -2.42 -23.14 18.30
CA LYS A 66 -1.69 -21.93 17.84
C LYS A 66 -0.86 -22.09 16.57
N SER A 67 -1.09 -23.12 15.75
CA SER A 67 -0.21 -23.46 14.61
C SER A 67 -0.80 -23.27 13.21
N GLN A 68 -1.65 -22.25 13.02
CA GLN A 68 -1.87 -21.61 11.72
C GLN A 68 -1.87 -20.10 12.00
N ARG A 69 -0.70 -19.45 12.04
CA ARG A 69 -0.64 -17.99 12.09
C ARG A 69 -1.19 -17.45 10.77
N ARG A 70 -2.52 -17.25 10.68
CA ARG A 70 -3.12 -16.39 9.65
C ARG A 70 -2.33 -15.07 9.66
N SER A 71 -1.92 -14.58 8.50
CA SER A 71 -1.27 -13.28 8.38
C SER A 71 -2.16 -12.21 9.03
N LYS A 72 -1.55 -11.26 9.74
CA LYS A 72 -2.31 -10.13 10.31
C LYS A 72 -3.09 -9.43 9.20
N LYS A 73 -4.39 -9.23 9.42
CA LYS A 73 -5.25 -8.41 8.56
C LYS A 73 -4.66 -7.00 8.41
N ILE A 74 -4.96 -6.34 7.30
CA ILE A 74 -4.44 -5.01 6.95
C ILE A 74 -5.46 -3.94 7.36
N LEU A 75 -4.97 -2.89 8.00
CA LEU A 75 -5.72 -1.65 8.22
C LEU A 75 -4.97 -0.50 7.54
N LEU A 76 -5.57 0.01 6.47
CA LEU A 76 -5.14 1.22 5.78
C LEU A 76 -5.75 2.43 6.47
N LEU A 77 -4.96 3.48 6.64
CA LEU A 77 -5.33 4.68 7.36
C LEU A 77 -5.24 5.88 6.41
N ASP A 78 -6.34 6.61 6.27
CA ASP A 78 -6.29 7.96 5.72
C ASP A 78 -5.61 8.95 6.69
N LEU A 79 -5.21 10.13 6.21
CA LEU A 79 -4.53 11.16 7.00
C LEU A 79 -5.46 12.35 7.31
N ASP A 80 -5.71 13.19 6.32
CA ASP A 80 -6.36 14.50 6.46
C ASP A 80 -7.85 14.38 6.81
N GLY A 81 -8.25 14.94 7.96
CA GLY A 81 -9.62 14.81 8.49
C GLY A 81 -9.88 13.46 9.17
N THR A 82 -8.94 12.53 9.10
CA THR A 82 -9.00 11.20 9.72
C THR A 82 -8.11 11.11 10.96
N LEU A 83 -6.79 11.23 10.81
CA LEU A 83 -5.81 11.17 11.91
C LEU A 83 -5.27 12.55 12.32
N ILE A 84 -5.33 13.52 11.41
CA ILE A 84 -4.81 14.87 11.61
C ILE A 84 -5.75 15.91 11.02
N TYR A 85 -5.58 17.13 11.47
CA TYR A 85 -6.17 18.33 10.88
C TYR A 85 -5.05 19.34 10.61
N THR A 86 -5.14 20.05 9.48
CA THR A 86 -4.19 21.12 9.16
C THR A 86 -4.86 22.48 9.06
N SER A 87 -4.17 23.52 9.50
CA SER A 87 -4.63 24.90 9.46
C SER A 87 -3.54 25.82 8.90
N PRO A 88 -3.90 26.86 8.13
CA PRO A 88 -2.98 27.92 7.74
C PRO A 88 -2.66 28.87 8.90
N ARG A 89 -3.42 28.82 10.00
CA ARG A 89 -3.22 29.65 11.19
C ARG A 89 -2.62 28.84 12.33
N PRO A 90 -1.80 29.45 13.21
CA PRO A 90 -1.32 28.80 14.41
C PRO A 90 -2.47 28.22 15.24
N MET A 91 -2.28 27.02 15.78
CA MET A 91 -3.20 26.37 16.70
C MET A 91 -2.42 25.87 17.91
N ASP A 92 -3.12 25.69 19.05
CA ASP A 92 -2.48 25.16 20.24
C ASP A 92 -1.91 23.75 19.99
N LYS A 93 -0.70 23.50 20.50
CA LYS A 93 0.04 22.22 20.38
C LYS A 93 0.26 21.70 18.96
N ALA A 94 0.12 22.56 17.95
CA ALA A 94 0.30 22.19 16.55
C ALA A 94 1.78 22.07 16.17
N ALA A 95 2.13 21.04 15.39
CA ALA A 95 3.42 20.98 14.74
C ALA A 95 3.44 21.89 13.51
N LYS A 96 4.51 22.67 13.34
CA LYS A 96 4.68 23.59 12.20
C LYS A 96 5.48 22.92 11.09
N ILE A 97 4.97 22.94 9.86
CA ILE A 97 5.71 22.49 8.66
C ILE A 97 5.62 23.45 7.49
N SER A 98 6.59 23.34 6.59
CA SER A 98 6.60 24.06 5.31
C SER A 98 6.31 23.10 4.16
N VAL A 99 5.28 23.45 3.39
CA VAL A 99 4.84 22.69 2.20
C VAL A 99 4.73 23.69 1.05
N ASN A 100 5.54 23.49 0.00
CA ASN A 100 5.59 24.39 -1.16
C ASN A 100 5.77 25.87 -0.79
N GLY A 101 6.65 26.17 0.17
CA GLY A 101 6.92 27.53 0.64
C GLY A 101 5.83 28.13 1.54
N LYS A 102 4.73 27.41 1.82
CA LYS A 102 3.68 27.84 2.73
C LYS A 102 3.82 27.14 4.08
N THR A 103 3.70 27.91 5.15
CA THR A 103 3.62 27.37 6.51
C THR A 103 2.22 26.85 6.77
N ILE A 104 2.13 25.63 7.30
CA ILE A 104 0.89 25.05 7.83
C ILE A 104 1.14 24.46 9.22
N PHE A 105 0.07 24.38 10.00
CA PHE A 105 0.04 23.86 11.36
C PHE A 105 -0.73 22.56 11.38
N VAL A 106 -0.15 21.51 11.97
CA VAL A 106 -0.66 20.15 11.97
C VAL A 106 -1.04 19.76 13.40
N ASN A 107 -2.31 19.44 13.61
CA ASN A 107 -2.80 18.91 14.87
C ASN A 107 -3.04 17.40 14.74
N LYS A 108 -2.63 16.67 15.77
CA LYS A 108 -2.95 15.25 15.93
C LYS A 108 -4.38 15.12 16.45
N ARG A 109 -5.17 14.23 15.87
CA ARG A 109 -6.50 13.91 16.40
C ARG A 109 -6.37 13.34 17.82
N PRO A 110 -7.24 13.72 18.76
CA PRO A 110 -7.19 13.18 20.11
C PRO A 110 -7.18 11.65 20.11
N ASN A 111 -6.40 11.06 21.03
CA ASN A 111 -6.21 9.61 21.17
C ASN A 111 -5.44 8.91 20.04
N LEU A 112 -4.77 9.65 19.15
CA LEU A 112 -4.02 9.07 18.03
C LEU A 112 -2.98 8.03 18.46
N GLU A 113 -2.13 8.35 19.44
CA GLU A 113 -1.06 7.44 19.90
C GLU A 113 -1.64 6.12 20.43
N LYS A 114 -2.68 6.20 21.27
CA LYS A 114 -3.38 5.02 21.81
C LYS A 114 -4.06 4.21 20.72
N PHE A 115 -4.68 4.89 19.74
CA PHE A 115 -5.30 4.23 18.59
C PHE A 115 -4.28 3.44 17.78
N ILE A 116 -3.13 4.05 17.45
CA ILE A 116 -2.07 3.41 16.66
C ILE A 116 -1.47 2.22 17.40
N GLU A 117 -1.18 2.36 18.70
CA GLU A 117 -0.63 1.27 19.52
C GLU A 117 -1.56 0.05 19.52
N GLU A 118 -2.84 0.26 19.80
CA GLU A 118 -3.83 -0.81 19.88
C GLU A 118 -4.14 -1.41 18.51
N ALA A 119 -4.26 -0.57 17.47
CA ALA A 119 -4.48 -1.04 16.10
C ALA A 119 -3.29 -1.89 15.60
N HIS A 120 -2.06 -1.49 15.92
CA HIS A 120 -0.84 -2.22 15.50
C HIS A 120 -0.73 -3.62 16.15
N LYS A 121 -1.27 -3.80 17.35
CA LYS A 121 -1.35 -5.12 18.00
C LYS A 121 -2.19 -6.10 17.17
N MET A 122 -3.27 -5.62 16.55
CA MET A 122 -4.22 -6.43 15.78
C MET A 122 -3.89 -6.51 14.29
N TYR A 123 -3.56 -5.38 13.66
CA TYR A 123 -3.46 -5.22 12.22
C TYR A 123 -2.03 -4.92 11.76
N THR A 124 -1.75 -5.30 10.51
CA THR A 124 -0.66 -4.71 9.74
C THR A 124 -1.12 -3.34 9.27
N LEU A 125 -0.48 -2.27 9.74
CA LEU A 125 -0.89 -0.91 9.43
C LEU A 125 -0.29 -0.43 8.10
N GLY A 126 -1.07 0.35 7.35
CA GLY A 126 -0.64 1.07 6.17
C GLY A 126 -1.27 2.47 6.10
N VAL A 127 -0.68 3.36 5.31
CA VAL A 127 -1.28 4.66 4.97
C VAL A 127 -1.87 4.56 3.58
N TYR A 128 -3.09 5.05 3.37
CA TYR A 128 -3.65 5.27 2.04
C TYR A 128 -4.35 6.62 2.00
N THR A 129 -3.70 7.61 1.38
CA THR A 129 -4.16 9.00 1.32
C THR A 129 -4.29 9.49 -0.12
N SER A 130 -5.22 10.42 -0.36
CA SER A 130 -5.32 11.16 -1.63
C SER A 130 -4.36 12.34 -1.72
N SER A 131 -3.53 12.57 -0.69
CA SER A 131 -2.50 13.61 -0.66
C SER A 131 -1.23 13.18 -1.42
N ILE A 132 -0.48 14.17 -1.90
CA ILE A 132 0.81 13.93 -2.58
C ILE A 132 1.86 13.41 -1.59
N GLU A 133 2.82 12.65 -2.10
CA GLU A 133 3.83 11.95 -1.29
C GLU A 133 4.66 12.89 -0.40
N ASP A 134 5.18 14.02 -0.93
CA ASP A 134 5.99 14.98 -0.15
C ASP A 134 5.25 15.49 1.09
N TYR A 135 3.96 15.80 0.94
CA TYR A 135 3.11 16.21 2.05
C TYR A 135 2.88 15.06 3.03
N ALA A 136 2.42 13.91 2.52
CA ALA A 136 2.02 12.79 3.34
C ALA A 136 3.17 12.22 4.17
N ASP A 137 4.39 12.18 3.63
CA ASP A 137 5.56 11.74 4.38
C ASP A 137 5.95 12.70 5.50
N LYS A 138 5.81 14.02 5.29
CA LYS A 138 6.00 15.00 6.37
C LYS A 138 5.00 14.76 7.50
N ILE A 139 3.72 14.53 7.15
CA ILE A 139 2.69 14.19 8.13
C ILE A 139 3.05 12.91 8.88
N VAL A 140 3.33 11.82 8.17
CA VAL A 140 3.71 10.52 8.75
C VAL A 140 4.83 10.69 9.77
N LYS A 141 5.86 11.50 9.46
CA LYS A 141 6.96 11.81 10.37
C LYS A 141 6.53 12.59 11.61
N ILE A 142 5.71 13.63 11.46
CA ILE A 142 5.22 14.45 12.58
C ILE A 142 4.41 13.62 13.57
N ILE A 143 3.60 12.70 13.04
CA ILE A 143 2.76 11.81 13.85
C ILE A 143 3.42 10.45 14.13
N GLU A 144 4.72 10.36 13.84
CA GLU A 144 5.62 9.24 14.17
C GLU A 144 5.15 7.87 13.67
N LEU A 145 4.37 7.84 12.59
CA LEU A 145 3.84 6.61 12.02
C LEU A 145 4.92 5.74 11.36
N GLU A 146 6.08 6.30 11.00
CA GLU A 146 7.20 5.55 10.43
C GLU A 146 7.77 4.48 11.36
N LYS A 147 7.54 4.62 12.67
CA LYS A 147 7.96 3.63 13.68
C LYS A 147 7.24 2.29 13.51
N VAL A 148 6.03 2.30 12.92
CA VAL A 148 5.18 1.11 12.78
C VAL A 148 4.69 0.86 11.35
N ILE A 149 4.72 1.87 10.48
CA ILE A 149 4.30 1.78 9.07
C ILE A 149 5.52 1.95 8.15
N PRO A 150 6.01 0.85 7.53
CA PRO A 150 7.13 0.92 6.60
C PRO A 150 6.75 1.67 5.33
N LYS A 151 7.73 2.27 4.65
CA LYS A 151 7.53 3.06 3.42
C LYS A 151 6.73 2.31 2.33
N LYS A 152 6.95 1.00 2.17
CA LYS A 152 6.23 0.14 1.21
C LYS A 152 4.72 -0.01 1.48
N MET A 153 4.27 0.31 2.70
CA MET A 153 2.87 0.29 3.11
C MET A 153 2.25 1.70 3.13
N ARG A 154 2.81 2.64 2.37
CA ARG A 154 2.31 4.01 2.24
C ARG A 154 1.90 4.23 0.79
N PHE A 155 0.61 4.45 0.59
CA PHE A 155 -0.01 4.65 -0.69
C PHE A 155 -0.52 6.09 -0.75
N TYR A 156 -0.11 6.82 -1.78
CA TYR A 156 -0.37 8.25 -1.93
C TYR A 156 -1.31 8.51 -3.11
N ARG A 157 -1.48 9.77 -3.47
CA ARG A 157 -2.31 10.22 -4.60
C ARG A 157 -2.05 9.46 -5.91
N ASN A 158 -0.80 9.15 -6.23
CA ASN A 158 -0.43 8.41 -7.45
C ASN A 158 -0.88 6.94 -7.43
N ASN A 159 -1.21 6.39 -6.25
CA ASN A 159 -1.84 5.07 -6.10
C ASN A 159 -3.37 5.12 -6.16
N CYS A 160 -3.98 6.32 -6.21
CA CYS A 160 -5.43 6.47 -6.39
C CYS A 160 -5.82 6.42 -7.86
N GLU A 161 -7.08 6.08 -8.12
CA GLU A 161 -7.70 6.25 -9.44
C GLU A 161 -8.17 7.69 -9.60
N ASN A 162 -7.70 8.38 -10.64
CA ASN A 162 -8.21 9.70 -10.98
C ASN A 162 -9.49 9.55 -11.82
N VAL A 163 -10.62 9.93 -11.22
CA VAL A 163 -11.93 9.94 -11.88
C VAL A 163 -12.39 11.38 -11.96
N ARG A 164 -12.21 12.02 -13.13
CA ARG A 164 -12.62 13.41 -13.39
C ARG A 164 -12.07 14.43 -12.37
N GLY A 165 -10.85 14.23 -11.91
CA GLY A 165 -10.19 15.10 -10.93
C GLY A 165 -10.33 14.62 -9.48
N ASP A 166 -11.22 13.67 -9.20
CA ASP A 166 -11.33 13.04 -7.88
C ASP A 166 -10.39 11.84 -7.75
N TYR A 167 -9.65 11.79 -6.65
CA TYR A 167 -8.72 10.70 -6.35
C TYR A 167 -9.42 9.63 -5.51
N ARG A 168 -9.88 8.57 -6.17
CA ARG A 168 -10.59 7.45 -5.58
C ARG A 168 -9.62 6.36 -5.13
N LYS A 169 -9.69 6.00 -3.84
CA LYS A 169 -8.93 4.89 -3.26
C LYS A 169 -9.57 3.55 -3.63
N ARG A 170 -8.76 2.56 -3.94
CA ARG A 170 -9.19 1.19 -4.26
C ARG A 170 -8.33 0.20 -3.48
N VAL A 171 -8.84 -0.30 -2.36
CA VAL A 171 -8.12 -1.26 -1.50
C VAL A 171 -7.88 -2.59 -2.20
N SER A 172 -8.73 -2.97 -3.17
CA SER A 172 -8.53 -4.17 -4.01
C SER A 172 -7.28 -4.12 -4.89
N LYS A 173 -6.64 -2.95 -5.07
CA LYS A 173 -5.31 -2.85 -5.71
C LYS A 173 -4.16 -3.12 -4.74
N ILE A 174 -4.44 -3.05 -3.44
CA ILE A 174 -3.43 -3.21 -2.39
C ILE A 174 -3.44 -4.65 -1.86
N GLU A 175 -4.63 -5.22 -1.67
CA GLU A 175 -4.82 -6.59 -1.18
C GLU A 175 -5.91 -7.28 -2.00
N ALA A 176 -5.61 -8.47 -2.50
CA ALA A 176 -6.52 -9.26 -3.31
C ALA A 176 -7.60 -9.94 -2.46
N ASP A 177 -7.24 -10.42 -1.26
CA ASP A 177 -8.21 -10.98 -0.32
C ASP A 177 -8.89 -9.88 0.50
N LEU A 178 -9.98 -9.36 -0.04
CA LEU A 178 -10.80 -8.32 0.59
C LEU A 178 -11.39 -8.72 1.95
N ARG A 179 -11.32 -9.99 2.36
CA ARG A 179 -11.71 -10.40 3.71
C ARG A 179 -10.71 -9.95 4.78
N ASN A 180 -9.50 -9.56 4.35
CA ASN A 180 -8.37 -9.25 5.21
C ASN A 180 -7.95 -7.78 5.20
N VAL A 181 -8.63 -6.88 4.47
CA VAL A 181 -8.24 -5.46 4.40
C VAL A 181 -9.39 -4.53 4.75
N LEU A 182 -9.10 -3.54 5.58
CA LEU A 182 -9.97 -2.40 5.87
C LEU A 182 -9.27 -1.09 5.55
N LEU A 183 -10.05 -0.07 5.22
CA LEU A 183 -9.63 1.32 5.16
C LEU A 183 -10.42 2.13 6.19
N LEU A 184 -9.74 2.91 7.03
CA LEU A 184 -10.36 3.96 7.85
C LEU A 184 -10.27 5.29 7.10
N ASP A 185 -11.42 5.89 6.79
CA ASP A 185 -11.50 7.09 5.95
C ASP A 185 -12.68 7.98 6.36
N ASN A 186 -12.48 9.29 6.35
CA ASN A 186 -13.54 10.26 6.65
C ASN A 186 -14.44 10.58 5.45
N ARG A 187 -14.11 10.08 4.26
CA ARG A 187 -14.88 10.17 3.02
C ARG A 187 -15.15 8.80 2.41
N PRO A 188 -15.81 7.88 3.14
CA PRO A 188 -16.08 6.52 2.64
C PRO A 188 -16.87 6.52 1.32
N GLU A 189 -17.66 7.56 1.06
CA GLU A 189 -18.39 7.74 -0.20
C GLU A 189 -17.47 7.89 -1.42
N MET A 190 -16.24 8.36 -1.24
CA MET A 190 -15.28 8.54 -2.33
C MET A 190 -14.45 7.30 -2.62
N VAL A 191 -14.48 6.29 -1.77
CA VAL A 191 -13.72 5.05 -1.91
C VAL A 191 -14.44 4.08 -2.85
N ALA A 192 -13.70 3.40 -3.73
CA ALA A 192 -14.25 2.42 -4.65
C ALA A 192 -14.83 1.20 -3.91
N ASP A 193 -14.04 0.62 -3.00
CA ASP A 193 -14.36 -0.60 -2.28
C ASP A 193 -15.07 -0.25 -0.95
N ARG A 194 -16.24 0.40 -1.03
CA ARG A 194 -16.96 0.92 0.16
C ARG A 194 -17.23 -0.13 1.25
N LYS A 195 -17.46 -1.39 0.86
CA LYS A 195 -17.68 -2.51 1.78
C LYS A 195 -16.44 -2.89 2.60
N ASN A 196 -15.29 -2.31 2.28
CA ASN A 196 -14.04 -2.47 3.01
C ASN A 196 -13.63 -1.18 3.73
N THR A 197 -14.50 -0.17 3.77
CA THR A 197 -14.19 1.12 4.38
C THR A 197 -15.00 1.34 5.65
N LEU A 198 -14.30 1.42 6.77
CA LEU A 198 -14.86 1.93 8.01
C LEU A 198 -14.89 3.46 7.93
N GLY A 199 -16.10 4.02 7.83
CA GLY A 199 -16.29 5.47 7.89
C GLY A 199 -16.02 6.01 9.29
N ILE A 200 -15.29 7.12 9.36
CA ILE A 200 -15.09 7.91 10.58
C ILE A 200 -15.55 9.35 10.35
N ARG A 201 -16.03 10.03 11.39
CA ARG A 201 -16.39 11.44 11.26
C ARG A 201 -15.14 12.27 10.92
N SER A 202 -15.27 13.20 9.97
CA SER A 202 -14.25 14.22 9.71
C SER A 202 -13.93 15.01 10.98
N TRP A 203 -12.64 15.23 11.22
CA TRP A 203 -12.15 16.04 12.33
C TRP A 203 -11.42 17.27 11.83
N ASN A 204 -11.84 18.41 12.34
CA ASN A 204 -11.38 19.75 11.95
C ASN A 204 -10.73 20.49 13.13
N GLY A 205 -10.27 19.76 14.15
CA GLY A 205 -9.69 20.34 15.35
C GLY A 205 -10.66 20.48 16.53
N GLU A 206 -11.86 19.91 16.47
CA GLU A 206 -12.81 19.96 17.58
C GLU A 206 -12.22 19.33 18.86
N GLU A 207 -12.42 20.00 19.98
CA GLU A 207 -12.08 19.47 21.31
C GLU A 207 -13.04 18.33 21.70
N GLY A 208 -12.57 17.41 22.53
CA GLY A 208 -13.39 16.29 23.01
C GLY A 208 -13.71 15.20 21.98
N ASP A 209 -13.06 15.19 20.81
CA ASP A 209 -13.22 14.12 19.82
C ASP A 209 -12.76 12.75 20.39
N GLU A 210 -13.63 11.75 20.28
CA GLU A 210 -13.37 10.36 20.71
C GLU A 210 -13.48 9.35 19.56
N GLU A 211 -13.57 9.82 18.32
CA GLU A 211 -13.96 8.98 17.19
C GLU A 211 -12.91 7.91 16.86
N LEU A 212 -11.63 8.17 17.14
CA LEU A 212 -10.59 7.14 17.04
C LEU A 212 -10.81 6.00 18.05
N LEU A 213 -11.25 6.30 19.28
CA LEU A 213 -11.57 5.29 20.27
C LEU A 213 -12.80 4.47 19.86
N ARG A 214 -13.85 5.14 19.37
CA ARG A 214 -15.06 4.49 18.84
C ARG A 214 -14.74 3.60 17.63
N SER A 215 -13.84 4.06 16.76
CA SER A 215 -13.36 3.28 15.62
C SER A 215 -12.56 2.06 16.08
N LEU A 216 -11.72 2.20 17.11
CA LEU A 216 -10.96 1.09 17.68
C LEU A 216 -11.87 -0.03 18.23
N GLU A 217 -12.98 0.31 18.88
CA GLU A 217 -13.96 -0.67 19.34
C GLU A 217 -14.58 -1.48 18.19
N LYS A 218 -14.92 -0.82 17.09
CA LYS A 218 -15.43 -1.48 15.88
C LYS A 218 -14.35 -2.38 15.25
N LEU A 219 -13.13 -1.87 15.14
CA LEU A 219 -11.99 -2.63 14.61
C LEU A 219 -11.72 -3.90 15.44
N ARG A 220 -11.81 -3.84 16.78
CA ARG A 220 -11.69 -5.05 17.61
C ARG A 220 -12.70 -6.13 17.24
N LYS A 221 -13.96 -5.77 16.97
CA LYS A 221 -14.99 -6.72 16.53
C LYS A 221 -14.67 -7.31 15.16
N MET A 222 -14.29 -6.45 14.21
CA MET A 222 -13.94 -6.87 12.84
C MET A 222 -12.68 -7.75 12.79
N TYR A 223 -11.72 -7.52 13.69
CA TYR A 223 -10.51 -8.32 13.78
C TYR A 223 -10.80 -9.79 14.11
N LEU A 224 -11.83 -10.05 14.92
CA LEU A 224 -12.24 -11.40 15.32
C LEU A 224 -13.00 -12.16 14.23
N CYS A 225 -13.43 -11.47 13.16
CA CYS A 225 -14.17 -12.08 12.06
C CYS A 225 -13.24 -12.72 11.03
N ASP A 226 -13.69 -13.78 10.37
CA ASP A 226 -12.97 -14.37 9.23
C ASP A 226 -12.97 -13.45 7.99
N ASP A 227 -14.00 -12.61 7.88
CA ASP A 227 -14.14 -11.55 6.88
C ASP A 227 -14.47 -10.24 7.61
N VAL A 228 -13.58 -9.26 7.48
CA VAL A 228 -13.71 -7.94 8.11
C VAL A 228 -14.97 -7.19 7.74
N ARG A 229 -15.63 -7.56 6.64
CA ARG A 229 -16.79 -6.88 6.08
C ARG A 229 -18.11 -7.29 6.74
N MET A 230 -18.12 -8.33 7.59
CA MET A 230 -19.35 -8.87 8.19
C MET A 230 -20.08 -7.90 9.14
N HIS A 231 -19.41 -6.84 9.60
CA HIS A 231 -19.95 -5.89 10.59
C HIS A 231 -19.81 -4.43 10.15
N LEU A 232 -19.63 -4.18 8.86
CA LEU A 232 -19.62 -2.85 8.26
C LEU A 232 -21.00 -2.40 7.83
#